data_AF-A0A6P1E4F8-F1
#
_entry.id   AF-A0A6P1E4F8-F1
#
_cell.length_a   1.000
_cell.length_b   1.000
_cell.length_c   1.000
_cell.angle_alpha   90.00
_cell.angle_beta   90.00
_cell.angle_gamma   90.00
#
_symmetry.space_group_name_H-M   'P 1'
#
loop_
_entity.id
_entity.type
_entity.pdbx_description
1 polymer ?
#
loop_
_entity_poly.entity_id
_entity_poly.type
_entity_poly.pdbx_seq_one_letter_code
_entity_poly.pdbx_strand_id
1 'polypeptide(L)'
;MINLHQETAAVAAWPTDERLRALQRIIPRARVDDALAQTGRDRTHCRRLPGWFMVWFMIALGLFSRDAYRQIFRCLQVFRPGGIPGRSTLCEARKRLGVAPLRALAAQVVALLGRPETPGAFYRGMRTMAIDGFVLNVADTPANERAFGRPGSGRAPGAFPQVRVLALCETG
;
A
#
# COMPACT_ATOMS: atom_id res chain seq x y z
N MET A 1 19.04 14.01 -15.20
CA MET A 1 18.61 12.63 -14.96
C MET A 1 18.20 12.56 -13.50
N ILE A 2 16.93 12.29 -13.20
CA ILE A 2 16.43 12.20 -11.82
C ILE A 2 17.10 11.00 -11.15
N ASN A 3 17.77 11.21 -10.02
CA ASN A 3 18.37 10.12 -9.25
C ASN A 3 17.35 9.60 -8.25
N LEU A 4 16.64 8.54 -8.64
CA LEU A 4 15.55 7.94 -7.87
C LEU A 4 15.99 7.51 -6.46
N HIS A 5 17.25 7.08 -6.28
CA HIS A 5 17.78 6.71 -4.96
C HIS A 5 17.97 7.92 -4.04
N GLN A 6 18.42 9.05 -4.59
CA GLN A 6 18.58 10.29 -3.82
C GLN A 6 17.22 10.91 -3.46
N GLU A 7 16.26 10.90 -4.38
CA GLU A 7 14.91 11.41 -4.11
C GLU A 7 14.14 10.56 -3.10
N THR A 8 14.22 9.23 -3.23
CA THR A 8 13.61 8.33 -2.24
C THR A 8 14.25 8.49 -0.86
N ALA A 9 15.57 8.70 -0.78
CA ALA A 9 16.25 9.02 0.47
C ALA A 9 15.80 10.38 1.05
N ALA A 10 15.61 11.39 0.20
CA ALA A 10 15.12 12.70 0.63
C ALA A 10 13.71 12.62 1.21
N VAL A 11 12.79 11.90 0.55
CA VAL A 11 11.43 11.66 1.08
C VAL A 11 11.49 10.87 2.38
N ALA A 12 12.37 9.88 2.50
CA ALA A 12 12.57 9.13 3.74
C ALA A 12 13.11 9.99 4.90
N ALA A 13 13.76 11.12 4.61
CA ALA A 13 14.22 12.07 5.62
C ALA A 13 13.13 13.04 6.09
N TRP A 14 12.03 13.21 5.33
CA TRP A 14 10.94 14.11 5.73
C TRP A 14 10.27 13.65 7.04
N PRO A 15 9.70 14.57 7.83
CA PRO A 15 8.84 14.22 8.94
C PRO A 15 7.66 13.33 8.51
N THR A 16 7.28 12.37 9.37
CA THR A 16 6.18 11.42 9.07
C THR A 16 4.86 12.13 8.77
N ASP A 17 4.55 13.24 9.45
CA ASP A 17 3.33 14.01 9.23
C ASP A 17 3.32 14.68 7.85
N GLU A 18 4.46 15.20 7.38
CA GLU A 18 4.57 15.78 6.04
C GLU A 18 4.37 14.73 4.95
N ARG A 19 5.00 13.56 5.08
CA ARG A 19 4.77 12.42 4.19
C ARG A 19 3.31 11.96 4.18
N LEU A 20 2.65 11.96 5.33
CA LEU A 20 1.23 11.59 5.44
C LEU A 20 0.31 12.64 4.82
N ARG A 21 0.63 13.93 4.93
CA ARG A 21 -0.09 15.00 4.22
C ARG A 21 0.05 14.84 2.71
N ALA A 22 1.25 14.53 2.22
CA ALA A 22 1.47 14.22 0.81
C ALA A 22 0.62 13.02 0.36
N LEU A 23 0.57 11.94 1.15
CA LEU A 23 -0.29 10.79 0.89
C LEU A 23 -1.77 11.16 0.83
N GLN A 24 -2.27 11.95 1.77
CA GLN A 24 -3.67 12.40 1.79
C GLN A 24 -4.02 13.33 0.62
N ARG A 25 -3.03 14.06 0.08
CA ARG A 25 -3.19 14.88 -1.12
C ARG A 25 -3.25 14.02 -2.39
N ILE A 26 -2.40 13.00 -2.50
CA ILE A 26 -2.37 12.07 -3.64
C ILE A 26 -3.59 11.16 -3.63
N ILE A 27 -4.03 10.74 -2.45
CA ILE A 27 -5.20 9.90 -2.22
C ILE A 27 -6.20 10.66 -1.36
N PRO A 28 -6.99 11.58 -1.96
CA PRO A 28 -8.00 12.36 -1.26
C PRO A 28 -9.04 11.47 -0.60
N ARG A 29 -9.65 12.02 0.45
CA ARG A 29 -10.62 11.28 1.25
C ARG A 29 -11.81 10.77 0.44
N ALA A 30 -12.29 11.56 -0.52
CA ALA A 30 -13.39 11.18 -1.39
C ALA A 30 -13.13 9.84 -2.11
N ARG A 31 -11.93 9.65 -2.67
CA ARG A 31 -11.54 8.40 -3.35
C ARG A 31 -11.56 7.19 -2.41
N VAL A 32 -11.15 7.40 -1.17
CA VAL A 32 -11.19 6.34 -0.14
C VAL A 32 -12.63 5.96 0.20
N ASP A 33 -13.50 6.95 0.35
CA ASP A 33 -14.92 6.71 0.65
C ASP A 33 -15.64 6.03 -0.52
N ASP A 34 -15.36 6.45 -1.75
CA ASP A 34 -15.88 5.81 -2.97
C ASP A 34 -15.46 4.33 -3.03
N ALA A 35 -14.19 4.03 -2.77
CA ALA A 35 -13.69 2.65 -2.75
C ALA A 35 -14.33 1.80 -1.64
N LEU A 36 -14.64 2.39 -0.48
CA LEU A 36 -15.34 1.71 0.61
C LEU A 36 -16.81 1.46 0.28
N ALA A 37 -17.48 2.43 -0.34
CA ALA A 37 -18.87 2.32 -0.77
C ALA A 37 -19.03 1.24 -1.86
N GLN A 38 -18.16 1.26 -2.88
CA GLN A 38 -18.15 0.26 -3.96
C GLN A 38 -17.97 -1.17 -3.48
N THR A 39 -17.29 -1.36 -2.34
CA THR A 39 -16.97 -2.68 -1.79
C THR A 39 -17.88 -3.09 -0.63
N GLY A 40 -18.86 -2.24 -0.27
CA GLY A 40 -19.79 -2.47 0.85
C GLY A 40 -19.11 -2.48 2.22
N ARG A 41 -17.91 -1.91 2.34
CA ARG A 41 -17.12 -1.85 3.58
C ARG A 41 -17.28 -0.52 4.32
N ASP A 42 -18.08 0.39 3.79
CA ASP A 42 -18.56 1.62 4.41
C ASP A 42 -19.51 1.35 5.58
N ARG A 43 -20.35 0.31 5.48
CA ARG A 43 -21.42 -0.01 6.45
C ARG A 43 -20.90 -0.52 7.80
N THR A 44 -19.68 -1.05 7.86
CA THR A 44 -19.12 -1.56 9.13
C THR A 44 -18.48 -0.42 9.94
N HIS A 45 -19.34 0.43 10.51
CA HIS A 45 -18.92 1.62 11.22
C HIS A 45 -18.31 1.29 12.59
N CYS A 46 -17.02 1.54 12.76
CA CYS A 46 -16.34 1.51 14.04
C CYS A 46 -15.86 2.92 14.39
N ARG A 47 -16.47 3.54 15.41
CA ARG A 47 -16.15 4.91 15.83
C ARG A 47 -14.66 5.10 16.14
N ARG A 48 -14.00 4.06 16.67
CA ARG A 48 -12.57 4.09 17.05
C ARG A 48 -11.61 3.85 15.89
N LEU A 49 -11.99 3.05 14.89
CA LEU A 49 -11.16 2.76 13.71
C LEU A 49 -12.04 2.70 12.46
N PRO A 50 -12.43 3.86 11.91
CA PRO A 50 -13.25 3.92 10.71
C PRO A 50 -12.54 3.27 9.51
N GLY A 51 -13.31 2.77 8.53
CA GLY A 51 -12.75 2.12 7.34
C GLY A 51 -11.78 3.01 6.58
N TRP A 52 -12.14 4.28 6.39
CA TRP A 52 -11.30 5.25 5.70
C TRP A 52 -9.94 5.46 6.36
N PHE A 53 -9.93 5.48 7.69
CA PHE A 53 -8.71 5.67 8.47
C PHE A 53 -7.82 4.46 8.27
N MET A 54 -8.43 3.26 8.33
CA MET A 54 -7.71 2.01 8.12
C MET A 54 -7.12 1.92 6.72
N VAL A 55 -7.77 2.46 5.68
CA VAL A 55 -7.21 2.51 4.32
C VAL A 55 -5.91 3.32 4.29
N TRP A 56 -5.93 4.58 4.74
CA TRP A 56 -4.71 5.39 4.78
C TRP A 56 -3.65 4.81 5.70
N PHE A 57 -4.05 4.27 6.85
CA PHE A 57 -3.14 3.65 7.80
C PHE A 57 -2.42 2.44 7.18
N MET A 58 -3.13 1.58 6.45
CA MET A 58 -2.52 0.42 5.79
C MET A 58 -1.56 0.83 4.65
N ILE A 59 -1.93 1.84 3.86
CA ILE A 59 -1.06 2.35 2.79
C ILE A 59 0.20 2.99 3.40
N ALA A 60 0.04 3.79 4.44
CA ALA A 60 1.15 4.41 5.16
C ALA A 60 2.10 3.39 5.78
N LEU A 61 1.59 2.29 6.36
CA LEU A 61 2.44 1.22 6.89
C LEU A 61 3.26 0.52 5.79
N GLY A 62 2.71 0.41 4.58
CA GLY A 62 3.43 -0.15 3.44
C GLY A 62 4.50 0.80 2.90
N LEU A 63 4.17 2.08 2.73
CA LEU A 63 5.07 3.09 2.16
C LEU A 63 6.15 3.55 3.16
N PHE A 64 5.80 3.68 4.43
CA PHE A 64 6.66 4.20 5.49
C PHE A 64 7.06 3.08 6.46
N SER A 65 7.52 1.96 5.91
CA SER A 65 7.87 0.75 6.67
C SER A 65 8.96 0.95 7.73
N ARG A 66 9.74 2.03 7.64
CA ARG A 66 10.75 2.44 8.62
C ARG A 66 10.16 3.16 9.85
N ASP A 67 8.95 3.70 9.74
CA ASP A 67 8.31 4.43 10.82
C ASP A 67 7.58 3.48 11.78
N ALA A 68 7.59 3.79 13.07
CA ALA A 68 6.80 3.04 14.03
C ALA A 68 5.31 3.22 13.73
N TYR A 69 4.53 2.13 13.68
CA TYR A 69 3.07 2.21 13.45
C TYR A 69 2.36 3.17 14.43
N ARG A 70 2.88 3.29 15.66
CA ARG A 70 2.39 4.23 16.67
C ARG A 70 2.55 5.68 16.26
N GLN A 71 3.66 6.01 15.60
CA GLN A 71 3.93 7.34 15.06
C GLN A 71 2.98 7.65 13.91
N ILE A 72 2.85 6.73 12.94
CA ILE A 72 1.89 6.88 11.83
C ILE A 72 0.47 7.08 12.37
N PHE A 73 0.07 6.29 13.38
CA PHE A 73 -1.23 6.45 14.02
C PHE A 73 -1.43 7.84 14.62
N ARG A 74 -0.46 8.34 15.40
CA ARG A 74 -0.53 9.68 16.00
C ARG A 74 -0.63 10.79 14.95
N CYS A 75 0.16 10.71 13.89
CA CYS A 75 0.14 11.70 12.82
C CYS A 75 -1.19 11.70 12.04
N LEU A 76 -1.83 10.53 11.87
CA LEU A 76 -3.15 10.44 11.23
C LEU A 76 -4.31 10.84 12.17
N GLN A 77 -4.11 10.78 13.49
CA GLN A 77 -5.12 11.10 14.51
C GLN A 77 -4.51 11.94 15.64
N VAL A 78 -4.15 13.18 15.31
CA VAL A 78 -3.40 14.10 16.19
C VAL A 78 -4.11 14.39 17.52
N PHE A 79 -5.44 14.24 17.59
CA PHE A 79 -6.24 14.65 18.76
C PHE A 79 -7.29 13.63 19.21
N ARG A 80 -6.96 12.33 19.17
CA ARG A 80 -7.93 11.29 19.53
C ARG A 80 -7.99 11.01 21.04
N PRO A 81 -9.15 11.22 21.70
CA PRO A 81 -9.33 10.80 23.08
C PRO A 81 -9.27 9.27 23.18
N GLY A 82 -8.56 8.74 24.17
CA GLY A 82 -8.41 7.29 24.41
C GLY A 82 -7.17 6.62 23.81
N GLY A 83 -6.23 7.41 23.27
CA GLY A 83 -4.89 6.95 22.89
C GLY A 83 -4.84 5.91 21.75
N ILE A 84 -3.63 5.40 21.50
CA ILE A 84 -3.38 4.41 20.45
C ILE A 84 -4.03 3.07 20.84
N PRO A 85 -4.90 2.47 20.00
CA PRO A 85 -5.48 1.16 20.28
C PRO A 85 -4.42 0.07 20.45
N GLY A 86 -4.80 -0.99 21.16
CA GLY A 86 -3.95 -2.18 21.27
C GLY A 86 -3.70 -2.84 19.91
N ARG A 87 -2.61 -3.61 19.83
CA ARG A 87 -2.21 -4.34 18.61
C ARG A 87 -3.33 -5.25 18.08
N SER A 88 -4.02 -5.96 18.97
CA SER A 88 -5.16 -6.80 18.62
C SER A 88 -6.29 -6.01 17.95
N THR A 89 -6.63 -4.83 18.46
CA THR A 89 -7.68 -3.96 17.89
C THR A 89 -7.32 -3.51 16.47
N LEU A 90 -6.06 -3.15 16.22
CA LEU A 90 -5.58 -2.79 14.88
C LEU A 90 -5.61 -4.00 13.92
N CYS A 91 -5.21 -5.18 14.41
CA CYS A 91 -5.28 -6.43 13.64
C CYS A 91 -6.72 -6.78 13.25
N GLU A 92 -7.67 -6.68 14.18
CA GLU A 92 -9.09 -6.94 13.90
C GLU A 92 -9.68 -5.91 12.94
N ALA A 93 -9.33 -4.63 13.09
CA ALA A 93 -9.75 -3.59 12.15
C ALA A 93 -9.20 -3.83 10.73
N ARG A 94 -7.96 -4.32 10.60
CA ARG A 94 -7.36 -4.71 9.32
C ARG A 94 -8.07 -5.90 8.70
N LYS A 95 -8.38 -6.95 9.48
CA LYS A 95 -9.18 -8.09 9.01
C LYS A 95 -10.56 -7.66 8.52
N ARG A 96 -11.22 -6.78 9.28
CA ARG A 96 -12.53 -6.22 8.92
C ARG A 96 -12.50 -5.37 7.66
N LEU A 97 -11.43 -4.60 7.42
CA LEU A 97 -11.28 -3.83 6.18
C LEU A 97 -11.18 -4.77 4.97
N GLY A 98 -10.33 -5.79 5.07
CA GLY A 98 -10.04 -6.72 3.97
C GLY A 98 -9.28 -6.05 2.82
N VAL A 99 -9.09 -6.79 1.73
CA VAL A 99 -8.32 -6.33 0.55
C VAL A 99 -9.17 -5.57 -0.47
N ALA A 100 -10.49 -5.80 -0.48
CA ALA A 100 -11.36 -5.27 -1.53
C ALA A 100 -11.29 -3.74 -1.70
N PRO A 101 -11.36 -2.92 -0.62
CA PRO A 101 -11.26 -1.46 -0.75
C PRO A 101 -9.90 -1.01 -1.28
N LEU A 102 -8.81 -1.65 -0.86
CA LEU A 102 -7.46 -1.32 -1.32
C LEU A 102 -7.30 -1.63 -2.82
N ARG A 103 -7.86 -2.74 -3.29
CA ARG A 103 -7.85 -3.10 -4.71
C ARG A 103 -8.68 -2.13 -5.55
N ALA A 104 -9.88 -1.79 -5.09
CA ALA A 104 -10.75 -0.82 -5.77
C ALA A 104 -10.09 0.56 -5.84
N LEU A 105 -9.49 1.00 -4.74
CA LEU A 105 -8.75 2.26 -4.69
C LEU A 105 -7.54 2.25 -5.63
N ALA A 106 -6.74 1.18 -5.63
CA ALA A 106 -5.60 1.04 -6.53
C ALA A 106 -6.01 1.19 -8.00
N ALA A 107 -7.11 0.57 -8.42
CA ALA A 107 -7.64 0.71 -9.78
C ALA A 107 -8.09 2.14 -10.13
N GLN A 108 -8.38 2.98 -9.14
CA GLN A 108 -8.78 4.38 -9.34
C GLN A 108 -7.60 5.36 -9.32
N VAL A 109 -6.56 5.07 -8.52
CA VAL A 109 -5.46 6.02 -8.27
C VAL A 109 -4.18 5.70 -9.03
N VAL A 110 -3.96 4.44 -9.40
CA VAL A 110 -2.77 4.04 -10.15
C VAL A 110 -3.00 4.38 -11.62
N ALA A 111 -2.25 5.36 -12.11
CA ALA A 111 -2.28 5.82 -13.48
C ALA A 111 -0.89 6.24 -13.95
N LEU A 112 -0.68 6.27 -15.27
CA LEU A 112 0.53 6.84 -15.88
C LEU A 112 0.51 8.35 -15.69
N LEU A 113 1.61 8.92 -15.22
CA LEU A 113 1.73 10.35 -14.91
C LEU A 113 2.50 11.11 -15.99
N GLY A 114 3.42 10.43 -16.69
CA GLY A 114 4.22 10.98 -17.77
C GLY A 114 3.36 11.39 -18.97
N ARG A 115 3.54 12.63 -19.41
CA ARG A 115 2.96 13.17 -20.65
C ARG A 115 4.00 13.10 -21.77
N PRO A 116 3.61 13.23 -23.06
CA PRO A 116 4.58 13.30 -24.16
C PRO A 116 5.65 14.38 -23.97
N GLU A 117 5.31 15.45 -23.25
CA GLU A 117 6.21 16.55 -22.92
C GLU A 117 7.08 16.28 -21.68
N THR A 118 6.81 15.22 -20.91
CA THR A 118 7.59 14.87 -19.73
C THR A 118 8.99 14.41 -20.16
N PRO A 119 10.06 15.13 -19.75
CA PRO A 119 11.42 14.78 -20.16
C PRO A 119 11.80 13.37 -19.69
N GLY A 120 12.17 12.49 -20.64
CA GLY A 120 12.60 11.12 -20.34
C GLY A 120 11.48 10.07 -20.21
N ALA A 121 10.20 10.48 -20.23
CA ALA A 121 9.07 9.55 -20.20
C ALA A 121 8.94 8.73 -21.50
N PHE A 122 9.56 9.20 -22.59
CA PHE A 122 9.50 8.53 -23.90
C PHE A 122 10.89 8.42 -24.54
N TYR A 123 11.12 7.29 -25.23
CA TYR A 123 12.25 7.05 -26.11
C TYR A 123 11.74 6.60 -27.48
N ARG A 124 12.05 7.37 -28.53
CA ARG A 124 11.59 7.11 -29.90
C ARG A 124 10.08 6.86 -30.02
N GLY A 125 9.27 7.64 -29.30
CA GLY A 125 7.81 7.52 -29.29
C GLY A 125 7.25 6.38 -28.43
N MET A 126 8.10 5.56 -27.82
CA MET A 126 7.69 4.51 -26.88
C MET A 126 7.84 4.99 -25.44
N ARG A 127 6.87 4.69 -24.58
CA ARG A 127 6.92 5.05 -23.15
C ARG A 127 7.98 4.21 -22.43
N THR A 128 8.78 4.85 -21.59
CA THR A 128 9.81 4.19 -20.79
C THR A 128 9.17 3.57 -19.54
N MET A 129 9.37 2.27 -19.37
CA MET A 129 8.82 1.49 -18.25
C MET A 129 9.93 0.68 -17.60
N ALA A 130 9.92 0.58 -16.28
CA ALA A 130 10.70 -0.36 -15.50
C ALA A 130 9.82 -1.53 -15.07
N ILE A 131 10.39 -2.72 -15.15
CA ILE A 131 9.81 -3.95 -14.63
C ILE A 131 10.73 -4.51 -13.55
N ASP A 132 10.16 -4.81 -12.39
CA ASP A 132 10.89 -5.45 -11.30
C ASP A 132 9.96 -6.41 -10.54
N GLY A 133 10.53 -7.42 -9.90
CA GLY A 133 9.76 -8.41 -9.18
C GLY A 133 10.53 -9.09 -8.06
N PHE A 134 9.78 -9.55 -7.07
CA PHE A 134 10.32 -10.24 -5.91
C PHE A 134 9.40 -11.36 -5.44
N VAL A 135 9.93 -12.25 -4.63
CA VAL A 135 9.19 -13.40 -4.08
C VAL A 135 9.06 -13.25 -2.58
N LEU A 136 7.85 -13.45 -2.06
CA LEU A 136 7.55 -13.44 -0.63
C LEU A 136 7.08 -14.82 -0.18
N ASN A 137 7.63 -15.32 0.92
CA ASN A 137 7.01 -16.41 1.66
C ASN A 137 5.75 -15.89 2.35
N VAL A 138 4.65 -16.63 2.27
CA VAL A 138 3.42 -16.33 2.99
C VAL A 138 3.12 -17.39 4.04
N ALA A 139 2.23 -17.05 4.97
CA ALA A 139 1.83 -17.96 6.04
C ALA A 139 1.36 -19.30 5.48
N ASP A 140 1.83 -20.39 6.08
CA ASP A 140 1.47 -21.74 5.70
C ASP A 140 0.01 -22.00 6.09
N THR A 141 -0.88 -21.84 5.10
CA THR A 141 -2.31 -22.08 5.26
C THR A 141 -2.82 -22.77 4.00
N PRO A 142 -3.82 -23.66 4.11
CA PRO A 142 -4.40 -24.32 2.94
C PRO A 142 -4.92 -23.33 1.89
N ALA A 143 -5.39 -22.16 2.31
CA ALA A 143 -5.85 -21.11 1.40
C ALA A 143 -4.70 -20.51 0.57
N ASN A 144 -3.57 -20.19 1.21
CA ASN A 144 -2.39 -19.64 0.52
C ASN A 144 -1.71 -20.69 -0.35
N GLU A 145 -1.64 -21.93 0.11
CA GLU A 145 -1.07 -23.03 -0.67
C GLU A 145 -1.86 -23.26 -1.96
N ARG A 146 -3.21 -23.30 -1.88
CA ARG A 146 -4.05 -23.39 -3.08
C ARG A 146 -3.90 -22.20 -4.02
N ALA A 147 -3.73 -20.99 -3.48
CA ALA A 147 -3.66 -19.77 -4.28
C ALA A 147 -2.29 -19.55 -4.95
N PHE A 148 -1.20 -19.90 -4.27
CA PHE A 148 0.16 -19.52 -4.67
C PHE A 148 1.09 -20.69 -4.95
N GLY A 149 0.78 -21.87 -4.42
CA GLY A 149 1.64 -23.06 -4.52
C GLY A 149 2.95 -22.91 -3.75
N ARG A 150 3.73 -24.00 -3.78
CA ARG A 150 5.08 -24.08 -3.19
C ARG A 150 6.12 -24.17 -4.29
N PRO A 151 7.31 -23.54 -4.14
CA PRO A 151 8.40 -23.74 -5.08
C PRO A 151 8.84 -25.21 -5.05
N GLY A 152 9.11 -25.81 -6.22
CA GLY A 152 9.68 -27.15 -6.31
C GLY A 152 11.21 -27.08 -6.39
N SER A 153 11.90 -27.96 -5.67
CA SER A 153 13.36 -28.12 -5.74
C SER A 153 13.80 -29.39 -6.47
N GLY A 154 12.90 -30.03 -7.23
CA GLY A 154 13.14 -31.32 -7.88
C GLY A 154 13.17 -32.54 -6.93
N ARG A 155 13.40 -32.33 -5.63
CA ARG A 155 13.37 -33.37 -4.58
C ARG A 155 12.15 -33.30 -3.67
N ALA A 156 11.74 -32.09 -3.30
CA ALA A 156 10.57 -31.85 -2.44
C ALA A 156 9.96 -30.45 -2.67
N PRO A 157 8.67 -30.26 -2.33
CA PRO A 157 8.05 -28.95 -2.23
C PRO A 157 8.71 -28.08 -1.15
N GLY A 158 8.77 -26.77 -1.37
CA GLY A 158 9.32 -25.81 -0.43
C GLY A 158 8.50 -25.67 0.86
N ALA A 159 9.17 -25.25 1.93
CA ALA A 159 8.60 -25.19 3.28
C ALA A 159 7.41 -24.22 3.43
N PHE A 160 7.30 -23.20 2.57
CA PHE A 160 6.22 -22.23 2.60
C PHE A 160 5.64 -21.96 1.21
N PRO A 161 4.34 -21.64 1.10
CA PRO A 161 3.80 -21.09 -0.13
C PRO A 161 4.46 -19.75 -0.48
N GLN A 162 4.57 -19.43 -1.77
CA GLN A 162 5.30 -18.26 -2.26
C GLN A 162 4.49 -17.39 -3.22
N VAL A 163 4.38 -16.11 -2.89
CA VAL A 163 3.79 -15.09 -3.78
C VAL A 163 4.90 -14.49 -4.63
N ARG A 164 4.70 -14.46 -5.96
CA ARG A 164 5.54 -13.70 -6.89
C ARG A 164 4.87 -12.36 -7.17
N VAL A 165 5.53 -11.28 -6.80
CA VAL A 165 5.07 -9.92 -7.04
C VAL A 165 5.86 -9.36 -8.21
N LEU A 166 5.16 -8.82 -9.20
CA LEU A 166 5.74 -8.15 -10.36
C LEU A 166 5.12 -6.76 -10.45
N ALA A 167 5.95 -5.74 -10.58
CA ALA A 167 5.53 -4.36 -10.77
C ALA A 167 6.03 -3.86 -12.13
N LEU A 168 5.16 -3.15 -12.84
CA LEU A 168 5.47 -2.39 -14.03
C LEU A 168 5.23 -0.91 -13.70
N CYS A 169 6.28 -0.11 -13.70
CA CYS A 169 6.24 1.30 -13.32
C CYS A 169 6.78 2.16 -14.45
N GLU A 170 6.20 3.34 -14.64
CA GLU A 170 6.75 4.35 -15.54
C GLU A 170 8.09 4.90 -15.00
N THR A 171 9.04 5.21 -15.88
CA THR A 171 10.41 5.68 -15.53
C THR A 171 10.72 7.14 -15.89
N GLY A 172 9.70 7.94 -16.22
CA GLY A 172 9.87 9.38 -16.51
C GLY A 172 8.64 10.20 -16.20
#